data_AF-A0A6J4RWY7-F1
#
_entry.id   AF-A0A6J4RWY7-F1
#
_cell.length_a   1.000
_cell.length_b   1.000
_cell.length_c   1.000
_cell.angle_alpha   90.00
_cell.angle_beta   90.00
_cell.angle_gamma   90.00
#
_symmetry.space_group_name_H-M   'P 1'
#
loop_
_entity.id
_entity.type
_entity.pdbx_description
1 polymer ?
#
loop_
_entity_poly.entity_id
_entity_poly.type
_entity_poly.pdbx_seq_one_letter_code
_entity_poly.pdbx_strand_id
1 'polypeptide(L)'
;MSEAQEKWDEARKKVEQLEDDPPKDLKDWPDDEAKYVTFGGGEGDHGYDEGPESKLGPSSTRRFEDGSIEVEGEKVENPEERKMESIRGNSDHPADQKEDSADQKED
;
A
#
# COMPACT_ATOMS: atom_id res chain seq x y z
N MET A 1 4.47 -34.96 13.42
CA MET A 1 5.02 -33.76 12.77
C MET A 1 5.60 -34.20 11.46
N SER A 2 5.46 -33.37 10.42
CA SER A 2 6.07 -33.65 9.11
C SER A 2 7.49 -33.08 9.10
N GLU A 3 8.41 -33.68 8.36
CA GLU A 3 9.80 -33.21 8.24
C GLU A 3 9.89 -31.73 7.80
N ALA A 4 8.95 -31.28 6.96
CA ALA A 4 8.84 -29.87 6.55
C ALA A 4 8.50 -28.93 7.71
N GLN A 5 7.68 -29.38 8.66
CA GLN A 5 7.31 -28.59 9.84
C GLN A 5 8.49 -28.50 10.82
N GLU A 6 9.24 -29.58 10.98
CA GLU A 6 10.44 -29.60 11.83
C GLU A 6 11.53 -28.66 11.29
N LYS A 7 11.74 -28.62 9.97
CA LYS A 7 12.68 -27.67 9.37
C LYS A 7 12.23 -26.22 9.50
N TRP A 8 10.92 -25.96 9.38
CA TRP A 8 10.36 -24.63 9.60
C TRP A 8 10.54 -24.15 11.04
N ASP A 9 10.35 -25.04 12.03
CA ASP A 9 10.53 -24.74 13.45
C ASP A 9 12.01 -24.43 13.76
N GLU A 10 12.93 -25.23 13.21
CA GLU A 10 14.38 -25.01 13.34
C GLU A 10 14.82 -23.69 12.67
N ALA A 11 14.30 -23.42 11.48
CA ALA A 11 14.54 -22.18 10.74
C ALA A 11 14.05 -20.95 11.52
N ARG A 12 12.85 -21.02 12.12
CA ARG A 12 12.29 -19.95 12.96
C ARG A 12 13.15 -19.68 14.20
N LYS A 13 13.61 -20.73 14.87
CA LYS A 13 14.50 -20.62 16.03
C LYS A 13 15.87 -20.03 15.67
N LYS A 14 16.41 -20.39 14.50
CA LYS A 14 17.68 -19.84 13.99
C LYS A 14 17.55 -18.35 13.69
N VAL A 15 16.44 -17.94 13.10
CA VAL A 15 16.09 -16.53 12.89
C VAL A 15 15.97 -15.82 14.24
N GLU A 16 15.15 -16.30 15.18
CA GLU A 16 15.01 -15.68 16.52
C GLU A 16 16.35 -15.39 17.21
N GLN A 17 17.35 -16.27 17.09
CA GLN A 17 18.70 -16.05 17.65
C GLN A 17 19.50 -14.95 16.95
N LEU A 18 19.29 -14.77 15.65
CA LEU A 18 19.93 -13.73 14.85
C LEU A 18 19.24 -12.35 15.04
N GLU A 19 18.11 -12.27 15.75
CA GLU A 19 17.46 -10.98 16.09
C GLU A 19 18.32 -10.14 17.04
N ASP A 20 18.92 -10.79 18.03
CA ASP A 20 19.70 -10.13 19.09
C ASP A 20 21.08 -9.68 18.59
N ASP A 21 21.72 -10.47 17.72
CA ASP A 21 23.02 -10.16 17.11
C ASP A 21 23.05 -10.54 15.61
N PRO A 22 22.52 -9.66 14.72
CA PRO A 22 22.45 -9.96 13.30
C PRO A 22 23.83 -9.93 12.63
N PRO A 23 24.10 -10.81 11.64
CA PRO A 23 25.37 -10.85 10.95
C PRO A 23 25.61 -9.58 10.13
N LYS A 24 26.83 -9.03 10.23
CA LYS A 24 27.24 -7.82 9.49
C LYS A 24 27.57 -8.10 8.03
N ASP A 25 28.09 -9.30 7.75
CA ASP A 25 28.50 -9.74 6.43
C ASP A 25 27.44 -10.65 5.81
N LEU A 26 27.13 -10.45 4.53
CA LEU A 26 26.08 -11.18 3.83
C LEU A 26 26.31 -12.70 3.78
N LYS A 27 27.57 -13.13 3.78
CA LYS A 27 27.97 -14.55 3.75
C LYS A 27 27.65 -15.30 5.03
N ASP A 28 27.50 -14.59 6.15
CA ASP A 28 27.26 -15.15 7.48
C ASP A 28 25.76 -15.25 7.77
N TRP A 29 24.91 -14.80 6.84
CA TRP A 29 23.47 -15.05 6.86
C TRP A 29 23.16 -16.51 6.49
N PRO A 30 22.07 -17.08 7.04
CA PRO A 30 21.61 -18.41 6.66
C PRO A 30 21.35 -18.52 5.16
N ASP A 31 21.83 -19.62 4.56
CA ASP A 31 21.54 -19.99 3.16
C ASP A 31 20.55 -21.17 3.06
N ASP A 32 20.08 -21.65 4.21
CA ASP A 32 19.08 -22.70 4.38
C ASP A 32 17.65 -22.16 4.52
N GLU A 33 16.70 -22.97 4.98
CA GLU A 33 15.27 -22.63 5.07
C GLU A 33 15.02 -21.35 5.90
N ALA A 34 15.89 -21.05 6.87
CA ALA A 34 15.91 -19.80 7.63
C ALA A 34 16.04 -18.52 6.78
N LYS A 35 16.57 -18.60 5.56
CA LYS A 35 16.67 -17.47 4.62
C LYS A 35 15.31 -16.90 4.22
N TYR A 36 14.28 -17.73 4.21
CA TYR A 36 12.91 -17.35 3.84
C TYR A 36 12.05 -17.00 5.05
N VAL A 37 12.58 -17.17 6.26
CA VAL A 37 11.87 -16.82 7.48
C VAL A 37 12.15 -15.34 7.78
N THR A 38 11.09 -14.54 7.82
CA THR A 38 11.18 -13.09 8.01
C THR A 38 11.20 -12.70 9.48
N PHE A 39 12.03 -11.72 9.83
CA PHE A 39 11.97 -11.02 11.11
C PHE A 39 10.87 -9.97 11.12
N GLY A 40 10.20 -9.79 12.26
CA GLY A 40 9.38 -8.59 12.49
C GLY A 40 8.15 -8.45 11.60
N GLY A 41 7.50 -9.56 11.28
CA GLY A 41 6.11 -9.55 10.83
C GLY A 41 5.30 -10.35 11.83
N GLY A 42 4.44 -9.69 12.61
CA GLY A 42 3.38 -10.43 13.28
C GLY A 42 2.67 -11.27 12.22
N GLU A 43 2.54 -12.57 12.46
CA GLU A 43 1.59 -13.40 11.74
C GLU A 43 0.21 -12.72 11.88
N GLY A 44 -0.14 -11.89 10.91
CA GLY A 44 -1.46 -11.28 10.77
C GLY A 44 -1.83 -10.18 11.77
N ASP A 45 -1.00 -9.14 11.97
CA ASP A 45 -1.59 -7.97 12.65
C ASP A 45 -2.62 -7.29 11.73
N HIS A 46 -2.34 -7.17 10.41
CA HIS A 46 -3.29 -6.67 9.43
C HIS A 46 -3.03 -7.26 8.03
N GLY A 47 -4.06 -7.71 7.30
CA GLY A 47 -3.95 -7.90 5.85
C GLY A 47 -3.73 -6.57 5.11
N TYR A 48 -3.39 -6.59 3.82
CA TYR A 48 -3.32 -5.40 2.95
C TYR A 48 -4.57 -4.50 3.02
N ASP A 49 -5.71 -5.05 3.46
CA ASP A 49 -6.97 -4.33 3.63
C ASP A 49 -7.17 -3.72 5.04
N GLU A 50 -6.46 -4.22 6.06
CA GLU A 50 -6.62 -3.85 7.47
C GLU A 50 -5.54 -2.87 7.96
N GLY A 51 -4.56 -2.54 7.11
CA GLY A 51 -3.44 -1.65 7.42
C GLY A 51 -3.75 -0.15 7.26
N PRO A 52 -2.73 0.73 7.28
CA PRO A 52 -2.90 2.15 6.93
C PRO A 52 -3.47 2.35 5.52
N GLU A 53 -3.44 1.31 4.69
CA GLU A 53 -4.06 1.23 3.37
C GLU A 53 -5.58 1.45 3.38
N SER A 54 -6.29 1.16 4.49
CA SER A 54 -7.73 1.51 4.59
C SER A 54 -7.97 3.03 4.49
N LYS A 55 -6.95 3.85 4.74
CA LYS A 55 -7.00 5.32 4.58
C LYS A 55 -6.76 5.78 3.15
N LEU A 56 -6.29 4.90 2.26
CA LEU A 56 -6.00 5.22 0.86
C LEU A 56 -7.27 5.17 -0.03
N GLY A 57 -8.42 4.90 0.57
CA GLY A 57 -9.71 4.81 -0.12
C GLY A 57 -10.01 3.39 -0.61
N PRO A 58 -11.21 3.17 -1.17
CA PRO A 58 -11.64 1.85 -1.59
C PRO A 58 -10.73 1.28 -2.68
N SER A 59 -10.23 0.07 -2.43
CA SER A 59 -9.21 -0.62 -3.22
C SER A 59 -9.62 -0.84 -4.69
N SER A 60 -10.92 -0.90 -4.97
CA SER A 60 -11.49 -1.08 -6.31
C SER A 60 -12.09 0.22 -6.87
N THR A 61 -11.30 1.30 -6.92
CA THR A 61 -11.71 2.56 -7.58
C THR A 61 -11.22 2.60 -9.03
N ARG A 62 -12.13 2.65 -9.99
CA ARG A 62 -11.82 2.79 -11.43
C ARG A 62 -12.32 4.12 -11.97
N ARG A 63 -11.44 4.87 -12.64
CA ARG A 63 -11.80 6.09 -13.38
C ARG A 63 -11.92 5.77 -14.87
N PHE A 64 -12.98 6.24 -15.50
CA PHE A 64 -13.22 6.08 -16.93
C PHE A 64 -12.93 7.38 -17.69
N GLU A 65 -12.67 7.27 -19.00
CA GLU A 65 -12.36 8.43 -19.86
C GLU A 65 -13.53 9.41 -20.01
N ASP A 66 -14.77 8.96 -19.79
CA ASP A 66 -15.96 9.82 -19.78
C ASP A 66 -16.10 10.65 -18.50
N GLY A 67 -15.15 10.53 -17.56
CA GLY A 67 -15.17 11.20 -16.27
C GLY A 67 -15.98 10.47 -15.20
N SER A 68 -16.58 9.32 -15.53
CA SER A 68 -17.27 8.50 -14.52
C SER A 68 -16.29 7.75 -13.62
N ILE A 69 -16.73 7.49 -12.39
CA ILE A 69 -15.96 6.75 -11.38
C ILE A 69 -16.82 5.57 -10.92
N GLU A 70 -16.21 4.40 -10.85
CA GLU A 70 -16.79 3.20 -10.25
C GLU A 70 -15.99 2.83 -9.01
N VAL A 71 -16.69 2.49 -7.94
CA VAL A 71 -16.11 2.05 -6.67
C VAL A 71 -16.77 0.76 -6.25
N GLU A 72 -15.97 -0.28 -6.02
CA GLU A 72 -16.47 -1.62 -5.65
C GLU A 72 -17.51 -2.19 -6.64
N GLY A 73 -17.40 -1.81 -7.92
CA GLY A 73 -18.32 -2.25 -8.98
C GLY A 73 -19.61 -1.42 -9.08
N GLU A 74 -19.79 -0.39 -8.26
CA GLU A 74 -20.93 0.54 -8.34
C GLU A 74 -20.50 1.89 -8.95
N LYS A 75 -21.28 2.36 -9.93
CA LYS A 75 -21.07 3.67 -10.55
C LYS A 75 -21.45 4.77 -9.58
N VAL A 76 -20.51 5.65 -9.27
CA VAL A 76 -20.72 6.79 -8.38
C VAL A 76 -21.60 7.83 -9.07
N GLU A 77 -22.67 8.27 -8.40
CA GLU A 77 -23.62 9.27 -8.93
C GLU A 77 -22.97 10.65 -9.08
N ASN A 78 -22.07 11.02 -8.17
CA ASN A 78 -21.36 12.29 -8.20
C ASN A 78 -19.83 12.10 -8.14
N PRO A 79 -19.18 11.87 -9.28
CA PRO A 79 -17.74 11.60 -9.34
C PRO A 79 -16.87 12.82 -8.96
N GLU A 80 -17.42 14.03 -9.02
CA GLU A 80 -16.71 15.26 -8.70
C GLU A 80 -16.39 15.37 -7.20
N GLU A 81 -17.27 14.89 -6.31
CA GLU A 81 -17.06 14.89 -4.86
C GLU A 81 -15.95 13.93 -4.39
N ARG A 82 -15.55 13.00 -5.27
CA ARG A 82 -14.43 12.06 -5.06
C ARG A 82 -13.11 12.58 -5.60
N LYS A 83 -13.08 13.77 -6.20
CA LYS A 83 -11.83 14.46 -6.54
C LYS A 83 -11.35 15.19 -5.28
N MET A 84 -10.11 14.96 -4.88
CA MET A 84 -9.49 15.80 -3.87
C MET A 84 -9.38 17.21 -4.42
N GLU A 85 -9.57 18.23 -3.57
CA GLU A 85 -9.26 19.60 -3.94
C GLU A 85 -7.83 19.66 -4.47
N SER A 86 -7.64 20.30 -5.62
CA SER A 86 -6.32 20.40 -6.22
C SER A 86 -5.39 21.08 -5.23
N ILE A 87 -4.33 20.39 -4.84
CA ILE A 87 -3.32 20.95 -3.96
C ILE A 87 -2.65 22.07 -4.75
N ARG A 88 -2.95 23.33 -4.42
CA ARG A 88 -2.31 24.48 -5.06
C ARG A 88 -0.82 24.41 -4.77
N GLY A 89 -0.03 24.11 -5.79
CA GLY A 89 1.42 24.04 -5.64
C GLY A 89 1.96 25.45 -5.50
N ASN A 90 2.89 25.70 -4.58
CA ASN A 90 3.69 26.93 -4.61
C ASN A 90 4.77 26.85 -5.70
N SER A 91 4.36 26.52 -6.93
CA SER A 91 5.24 26.42 -8.09
C SER A 91 4.88 27.53 -9.07
N ASP A 92 5.88 28.23 -9.59
CA ASP A 92 5.74 29.24 -10.66
C ASP A 92 5.40 28.60 -12.03
N HIS A 93 4.73 27.45 -12.00
CA HIS A 93 4.39 26.70 -13.20
C HIS A 93 3.14 27.35 -13.82
N PRO A 94 3.16 27.68 -15.13
CA PRO A 94 2.08 28.45 -15.76
C PRO A 94 0.71 27.74 -15.75
N ALA A 95 0.66 26.43 -15.49
CA ALA A 95 -0.60 25.71 -15.30
C ALA A 95 -1.27 25.96 -13.94
N ASP A 96 -0.55 26.48 -12.94
CA ASP A 96 -1.08 26.83 -11.61
C ASP A 96 -1.86 28.17 -11.62
N GLN A 97 -1.78 28.92 -12.73
CA GLN A 97 -2.49 30.20 -12.93
C GLN A 97 -3.90 30.05 -13.51
N LYS A 98 -4.45 28.83 -13.59
CA LYS A 98 -5.84 28.65 -14.03
C LYS A 98 -6.79 28.77 -12.83
N GLU A 99 -7.08 30.01 -12.50
CA GLU A 99 -8.18 30.38 -11.61
C GLU A 99 -9.53 30.00 -12.26
N ASP A 100 -10.33 29.27 -11.49
CA ASP A 100 -11.79 29.33 -11.38
C ASP A 100 -12.48 30.29 -12.37
N SER A 101 -12.80 29.81 -13.57
CA SER A 101 -13.67 30.52 -14.52
C SER A 101 -14.26 29.56 -15.54
N ALA A 102 -15.34 28.88 -15.15
CA ALA A 102 -16.48 28.44 -15.97
C ALA A 102 -17.34 27.56 -15.05
N ASP A 103 -18.48 28.01 -14.53
CA ASP A 103 -19.72 28.04 -15.31
C ASP A 103 -20.71 28.98 -14.59
N GLN A 104 -20.67 30.28 -14.93
CA GLN A 104 -21.91 31.05 -14.88
C GLN A 104 -22.72 30.66 -16.11
N LYS A 105 -23.80 29.91 -15.91
CA LYS A 105 -24.89 29.83 -16.88
C LYS A 105 -26.02 30.75 -16.43
N GLU A 106 -26.04 31.94 -17.02
CA GLU A 106 -27.29 32.62 -17.37
C GLU A 106 -27.82 31.98 -18.66
N ASP A 107 -29.01 31.37 -18.60
CA ASP A 107 -30.25 31.78 -19.29
C ASP A 107 -31.42 30.90 -18.83
#